data_AF-A0AAV5QVN1-F1
#
_entry.id   AF-A0AAV5QVN1-F1
#
_cell.length_a   1.000
_cell.length_b   1.000
_cell.length_c   1.000
_cell.angle_alpha   90.00
_cell.angle_beta   90.00
_cell.angle_gamma   90.00
#
_symmetry.space_group_name_H-M   'P 1'
#
loop_
_entity.id
_entity.type
_entity.pdbx_description
1 polymer ?
#
loop_
_entity_poly.entity_id
_entity_poly.type
_entity_poly.pdbx_seq_one_letter_code
_entity_poly.pdbx_strand_id
1 'polypeptide(L)'
;MPEVIAHRGFKRLYPENTLLAFTQARNAGATTIELDLQLTKDNQIVICHDSTTDRVFDKSVNIHNSTFAEVMQLRTLKEPHESMPSLANLLNWIQKPENHGLKLMFDIKRFNRMEILSILQQQLLDTEPQGCQTDDEKLKFWGSKLIIGLWNLPQYSYTVDHHLFENFEKAIITFSIGEALKILKVSDQQDPKDQLKGISLLHVATWDKGLFKNIGSMGLYQKNHAAVSPLKYFFLNYVVPQKVKFYVWTVNNSADMDWCLNFPFIAGIIGDNPDILAEKVKVLSDVAPEPVDDDQRRLEYFKSKLAMLYKLRPWFFTKLAIRRMLFLRLYKLCLFIFSWKLQEVNVLWRWNVGKLLFDFNKAVGLV
;
A
#
# COMPACT_ATOMS: atom_id res chain seq x y z
N MET A 1 7.44 10.19 9.72
CA MET A 1 5.98 10.08 9.87
C MET A 1 5.42 9.37 8.65
N PRO A 2 4.34 8.58 8.76
CA PRO A 2 3.71 7.94 7.60
C PRO A 2 3.19 8.99 6.60
N GLU A 3 3.31 8.69 5.30
CA GLU A 3 2.75 9.50 4.21
C GLU A 3 1.21 9.49 4.27
N VAL A 4 0.60 10.67 4.08
CA VAL A 4 -0.85 10.85 3.94
C VAL A 4 -1.18 10.72 2.46
N ILE A 5 -1.73 9.58 2.06
CA ILE A 5 -1.97 9.27 0.65
C ILE A 5 -3.47 9.40 0.33
N ALA A 6 -3.83 10.40 -0.47
CA ALA A 6 -5.23 10.66 -0.83
C ALA A 6 -5.67 9.74 -1.98
N HIS A 7 -6.54 8.77 -1.70
CA HIS A 7 -7.03 7.77 -2.64
C HIS A 7 -7.94 8.41 -3.69
N ARG A 8 -7.47 8.52 -4.95
CA ARG A 8 -8.11 9.25 -6.06
C ARG A 8 -8.34 10.73 -5.76
N GLY A 9 -7.44 11.34 -4.99
CA GLY A 9 -7.62 12.68 -4.43
C GLY A 9 -8.60 12.72 -3.25
N PHE A 10 -9.17 13.90 -2.98
CA PHE A 10 -10.12 14.08 -1.88
C PHE A 10 -11.55 13.68 -2.29
N LYS A 11 -11.70 12.44 -2.77
CA LYS A 11 -12.94 11.99 -3.42
C LYS A 11 -14.17 11.95 -2.52
N ARG A 12 -13.99 11.95 -1.19
CA ARG A 12 -15.11 12.09 -0.26
C ARG A 12 -15.91 13.35 -0.55
N LEU A 13 -15.23 14.48 -0.77
CA LEU A 13 -15.85 15.79 -0.96
C LEU A 13 -15.88 16.25 -2.42
N TYR A 14 -14.95 15.80 -3.24
CA TYR A 14 -14.80 16.24 -4.64
C TYR A 14 -14.97 15.05 -5.63
N PRO A 15 -15.17 15.28 -6.93
CA PRO A 15 -15.21 14.21 -7.93
C PRO A 15 -13.86 13.47 -7.98
N GLU A 16 -13.87 12.14 -7.84
CA GLU A 16 -12.62 11.36 -7.81
C GLU A 16 -11.78 11.51 -9.09
N ASN A 17 -10.47 11.38 -8.97
CA ASN A 17 -9.54 11.41 -10.11
C ASN A 17 -9.61 12.70 -10.97
N THR A 18 -9.91 13.84 -10.34
CA THR A 18 -9.91 15.17 -10.95
C THR A 18 -8.80 16.06 -10.40
N LEU A 19 -8.39 17.09 -11.18
CA LEU A 19 -7.41 18.05 -10.70
C LEU A 19 -7.92 18.86 -9.50
N LEU A 20 -9.22 19.13 -9.40
CA LEU A 20 -9.82 19.72 -8.20
C LEU A 20 -9.64 18.80 -6.99
N ALA A 21 -9.99 17.52 -7.08
CA ALA A 21 -9.84 16.59 -5.96
C ALA A 21 -8.38 16.45 -5.53
N PHE A 22 -7.43 16.51 -6.46
CA PHE A 22 -6.00 16.49 -6.15
C PHE A 22 -5.55 17.78 -5.43
N THR A 23 -5.98 18.94 -5.94
CA THR A 23 -5.70 20.25 -5.33
C THR A 23 -6.26 20.33 -3.91
N GLN A 24 -7.47 19.84 -3.71
CA GLN A 24 -8.13 19.86 -2.40
C GLN A 24 -7.52 18.84 -1.44
N ALA A 25 -7.08 17.67 -1.92
CA ALA A 25 -6.35 16.72 -1.09
C ALA A 25 -5.04 17.31 -0.56
N ARG A 26 -4.26 17.98 -1.42
CA ARG A 26 -3.06 18.71 -1.00
C ARG A 26 -3.39 19.76 0.05
N ASN A 27 -4.43 20.57 -0.17
CA ASN A 27 -4.88 21.58 0.80
C ASN A 27 -5.28 20.97 2.15
N ALA A 28 -5.80 19.74 2.13
CA ALA A 28 -6.16 18.97 3.30
C ALA A 28 -4.96 18.29 3.99
N GLY A 29 -3.73 18.48 3.50
CA GLY A 29 -2.50 17.94 4.10
C GLY A 29 -2.03 16.60 3.54
N ALA A 30 -2.55 16.16 2.38
CA ALA A 30 -2.01 14.99 1.69
C ALA A 30 -0.58 15.26 1.20
N THR A 31 0.32 14.30 1.42
CA THR A 31 1.71 14.32 0.93
C THR A 31 1.86 13.59 -0.40
N THR A 32 0.93 12.68 -0.69
CA THR A 32 0.91 11.87 -1.90
C THR A 32 -0.53 11.78 -2.39
N ILE A 33 -0.74 11.85 -3.70
CA ILE A 33 -2.04 11.59 -4.33
C ILE A 33 -1.95 10.25 -5.03
N GLU A 34 -2.82 9.31 -4.65
CA GLU A 34 -2.99 8.08 -5.41
C GLU A 34 -4.06 8.31 -6.48
N LEU A 35 -3.87 7.76 -7.68
CA LEU A 35 -4.77 7.90 -8.82
C LEU A 35 -4.60 6.77 -9.83
N ASP A 36 -5.63 6.55 -10.64
CA ASP A 36 -5.71 5.41 -11.54
C ASP A 36 -5.47 5.81 -13.01
N LEU A 37 -4.67 5.01 -13.73
CA LEU A 37 -4.42 5.22 -15.16
C LEU A 37 -5.23 4.25 -16.04
N GLN A 38 -5.77 4.77 -17.13
CA GLN A 38 -6.40 4.00 -18.21
C GLN A 38 -5.82 4.41 -19.56
N LEU A 39 -5.81 3.47 -20.51
CA LEU A 39 -5.37 3.71 -21.88
C LEU A 39 -6.56 3.69 -22.85
N THR A 40 -6.72 4.76 -23.63
CA THR A 40 -7.72 4.85 -24.70
C THR A 40 -7.36 3.97 -25.91
N LYS A 41 -8.29 3.83 -26.85
CA LYS A 41 -8.09 3.07 -28.11
C LYS A 41 -6.93 3.64 -28.95
N ASP A 42 -6.78 4.96 -28.94
CA ASP A 42 -5.74 5.73 -29.64
C ASP A 42 -4.53 6.06 -28.74
N ASN A 43 -4.28 5.20 -27.75
CA ASN A 43 -3.05 5.17 -26.94
C ASN A 43 -2.79 6.45 -26.12
N GLN A 44 -3.84 7.16 -25.69
CA GLN A 44 -3.72 8.29 -24.77
C GLN A 44 -4.01 7.85 -23.34
N ILE A 45 -3.19 8.30 -22.39
CA ILE A 45 -3.38 8.01 -20.96
C ILE A 45 -4.34 9.03 -20.36
N VAL A 46 -5.39 8.50 -19.72
CA VAL A 46 -6.40 9.28 -19.00
C VAL A 46 -6.54 8.78 -17.56
N ILE A 47 -7.07 9.65 -16.68
CA ILE A 47 -7.17 9.37 -15.25
C ILE A 47 -8.60 8.93 -14.91
N CYS A 48 -8.78 7.63 -14.64
CA CYS A 48 -10.07 7.05 -14.28
C CYS A 48 -9.89 5.68 -13.60
N HIS A 49 -10.68 5.38 -12.57
CA HIS A 49 -10.55 4.10 -11.88
C HIS A 49 -11.04 2.92 -12.70
N ASP A 50 -12.24 3.06 -13.27
CA ASP A 50 -12.92 1.99 -13.99
C ASP A 50 -12.64 2.08 -15.48
N SER A 51 -12.72 0.94 -16.18
CA SER A 51 -12.67 0.89 -17.64
C SER A 51 -13.96 1.37 -18.30
N THR A 52 -15.08 1.39 -17.56
CA THR A 52 -16.33 2.04 -17.97
C THR A 52 -16.61 3.28 -17.12
N THR A 53 -17.29 4.26 -17.68
CA THR A 53 -17.38 5.62 -17.13
C THR A 53 -18.70 5.90 -16.41
N ASP A 54 -19.67 4.98 -16.48
CA ASP A 54 -21.06 5.12 -16.00
C ASP A 54 -21.19 5.41 -14.50
N ARG A 55 -20.23 4.97 -13.67
CA ARG A 55 -20.26 5.22 -12.23
C ARG A 55 -20.00 6.68 -11.87
N VAL A 56 -19.19 7.39 -12.66
CA VAL A 56 -18.63 8.69 -12.27
C VAL A 56 -18.75 9.78 -13.32
N PHE A 57 -19.14 9.47 -14.56
CA PHE A 57 -19.37 10.43 -15.65
C PHE A 57 -20.80 10.36 -16.19
N ASP A 58 -21.20 11.43 -16.88
CA ASP A 58 -22.52 11.65 -17.47
C ASP A 58 -22.91 10.68 -18.60
N LYS A 59 -21.95 9.94 -19.16
CA LYS A 59 -22.19 8.95 -20.21
C LYS A 59 -21.46 7.66 -19.91
N SER A 60 -22.06 6.56 -20.36
CA SER A 60 -21.49 5.21 -20.26
C SER A 60 -20.70 4.87 -21.52
N VAL A 61 -19.37 5.01 -21.46
CA VAL A 61 -18.44 4.53 -22.50
C VAL A 61 -17.37 3.62 -21.90
N ASN A 62 -16.85 2.70 -22.70
CA ASN A 62 -15.68 1.89 -22.35
C ASN A 62 -14.41 2.59 -22.86
N ILE A 63 -13.53 2.99 -21.96
CA ILE A 63 -12.33 3.81 -22.26
C ILE A 63 -11.42 3.12 -23.26
N HIS A 64 -11.19 1.81 -23.14
CA HIS A 64 -10.32 1.07 -24.04
C HIS A 64 -10.85 0.96 -25.48
N ASN A 65 -12.16 1.17 -25.67
CA ASN A 65 -12.81 1.16 -26.98
C ASN A 65 -13.07 2.58 -27.54
N SER A 66 -12.85 3.62 -26.73
CA SER A 66 -13.07 5.02 -27.11
C SER A 66 -11.75 5.72 -27.42
N THR A 67 -11.83 6.74 -28.27
CA THR A 67 -10.73 7.67 -28.56
C THR A 67 -10.59 8.70 -27.44
N PHE A 68 -9.42 9.34 -27.37
CA PHE A 68 -9.16 10.42 -26.44
C PHE A 68 -10.16 11.58 -26.61
N ALA A 69 -10.45 11.96 -27.86
CA ALA A 69 -11.38 13.03 -28.16
C ALA A 69 -12.78 12.76 -27.60
N GLU A 70 -13.26 11.51 -27.65
CA GLU A 70 -14.57 11.12 -27.11
C GLU A 70 -14.60 11.18 -25.58
N VAL A 71 -13.58 10.62 -24.89
CA VAL A 71 -13.56 10.59 -23.42
C VAL A 71 -13.38 11.98 -22.80
N MET A 72 -12.72 12.91 -23.49
CA MET A 72 -12.56 14.30 -23.03
C MET A 72 -13.87 15.11 -23.04
N GLN A 73 -14.92 14.63 -23.74
CA GLN A 73 -16.25 15.25 -23.72
C GLN A 73 -17.06 14.89 -22.47
N LEU A 74 -16.64 13.86 -21.72
CA LEU A 74 -17.33 13.40 -20.53
C LEU A 74 -17.24 14.43 -19.40
N ARG A 75 -18.28 14.48 -18.57
CA ARG A 75 -18.34 15.35 -17.39
C ARG A 75 -18.66 14.53 -16.16
N THR A 76 -17.96 14.77 -15.06
CA THR A 76 -18.18 14.01 -13.83
C THR A 76 -19.62 14.19 -13.35
N LEU A 77 -20.24 13.17 -12.76
CA LEU A 77 -21.60 13.27 -12.21
C LEU A 77 -21.65 14.16 -10.97
N LYS A 78 -20.57 14.19 -10.20
CA LYS A 78 -20.44 15.04 -9.01
C LYS A 78 -20.01 16.45 -9.43
N GLU A 79 -20.62 17.44 -8.80
CA GLU A 79 -20.26 18.85 -8.95
C GLU A 79 -18.76 19.10 -8.68
N PRO A 80 -18.09 19.99 -9.43
CA PRO A 80 -18.65 20.94 -10.40
C PRO A 80 -18.70 20.42 -11.86
N HIS A 81 -18.86 19.11 -12.06
CA HIS A 81 -18.93 18.48 -13.38
C HIS A 81 -17.66 18.69 -14.23
N GLU A 82 -16.51 18.26 -13.72
CA GLU A 82 -15.22 18.41 -14.40
C GLU A 82 -15.05 17.46 -15.58
N SER A 83 -14.19 17.83 -16.53
CA SER A 83 -13.72 16.92 -17.57
C SER A 83 -12.76 15.87 -17.00
N MET A 84 -12.72 14.68 -17.61
CA MET A 84 -11.69 13.68 -17.33
C MET A 84 -10.28 14.26 -17.56
N PRO A 85 -9.35 14.18 -16.59
CA PRO A 85 -7.97 14.61 -16.83
C PRO A 85 -7.21 13.64 -17.75
N SER A 86 -6.36 14.20 -18.62
CA SER A 86 -5.31 13.45 -19.30
C SER A 86 -4.05 13.36 -18.44
N LEU A 87 -3.11 12.48 -18.82
CA LEU A 87 -1.78 12.50 -18.19
C LEU A 87 -1.08 13.86 -18.37
N ALA A 88 -1.18 14.48 -19.55
CA ALA A 88 -0.59 15.80 -19.79
C ALA A 88 -1.14 16.87 -18.82
N ASN A 89 -2.46 16.88 -18.57
CA ASN A 89 -3.08 17.77 -17.59
C ASN A 89 -2.50 17.55 -16.18
N LEU A 90 -2.33 16.28 -15.80
CA LEU A 90 -1.77 15.89 -14.50
C LEU A 90 -0.29 16.27 -14.35
N LEU A 91 0.53 16.01 -15.37
CA LEU A 91 1.96 16.33 -15.36
C LEU A 91 2.19 17.85 -15.33
N ASN A 92 1.38 18.63 -16.05
CA ASN A 92 1.42 20.09 -15.95
C ASN A 92 0.98 20.58 -14.56
N TRP A 93 -0.02 19.94 -13.97
CA TRP A 93 -0.50 20.30 -12.64
C TRP A 93 0.55 20.03 -11.55
N ILE A 94 1.19 18.87 -11.49
CA ILE A 94 2.15 18.51 -10.42
C ILE A 94 3.46 19.31 -10.44
N GLN A 95 3.75 19.98 -11.56
CA GLN A 95 4.90 20.85 -11.72
C GLN A 95 4.70 22.25 -11.15
N LYS A 96 3.45 22.66 -10.90
CA LYS A 96 3.18 24.01 -10.40
C LYS A 96 3.87 24.25 -9.04
N PRO A 97 4.40 25.47 -8.78
CA PRO A 97 5.14 25.77 -7.56
C PRO A 97 4.41 25.40 -6.27
N GLU A 98 3.10 25.59 -6.24
CA GLU A 98 2.25 25.26 -5.09
C GLU A 98 2.18 23.75 -4.81
N ASN A 99 2.51 22.90 -5.79
CA ASN A 99 2.53 21.44 -5.67
C ASN A 99 3.94 20.89 -5.41
N HIS A 100 4.92 21.74 -5.09
CA HIS A 100 6.25 21.32 -4.68
C HIS A 100 6.18 20.43 -3.42
N GLY A 101 6.93 19.33 -3.42
CA GLY A 101 6.94 18.34 -2.34
C GLY A 101 5.82 17.30 -2.40
N LEU A 102 4.79 17.49 -3.24
CA LEU A 102 3.74 16.51 -3.45
C LEU A 102 4.23 15.39 -4.38
N LYS A 103 3.82 14.15 -4.06
CA LYS A 103 4.04 12.97 -4.91
C LYS A 103 2.74 12.45 -5.54
N LEU A 104 2.88 11.68 -6.61
CA LEU A 104 1.81 10.92 -7.23
C LEU A 104 2.12 9.42 -7.13
N MET A 105 1.13 8.62 -6.73
CA MET A 105 1.17 7.16 -6.82
C MET A 105 0.21 6.71 -7.92
N PHE A 106 0.75 6.14 -8.99
CA PHE A 106 -0.06 5.65 -10.11
C PHE A 106 -0.50 4.22 -9.87
N ASP A 107 -1.80 3.95 -9.92
CA ASP A 107 -2.36 2.61 -9.98
C ASP A 107 -2.55 2.20 -11.45
N ILE A 108 -1.65 1.34 -11.95
CA ILE A 108 -1.70 0.78 -13.30
C ILE A 108 -2.38 -0.58 -13.25
N LYS A 109 -3.71 -0.58 -13.39
CA LYS A 109 -4.54 -1.78 -13.24
C LYS A 109 -4.10 -2.91 -14.17
N ARG A 110 -4.20 -4.15 -13.68
CA ARG A 110 -3.86 -5.40 -14.39
C ARG A 110 -4.59 -5.63 -15.73
N PHE A 111 -5.68 -4.91 -15.98
CA PHE A 111 -6.48 -5.03 -17.20
C PHE A 111 -6.12 -3.99 -18.27
N ASN A 112 -5.25 -3.03 -17.95
CA ASN A 112 -4.63 -2.21 -18.98
C ASN A 112 -3.76 -3.08 -19.89
N ARG A 113 -3.69 -2.70 -21.17
CA ARG A 113 -2.68 -3.23 -22.10
C ARG A 113 -1.28 -2.88 -21.58
N MET A 114 -0.31 -3.79 -21.70
CA MET A 114 1.03 -3.64 -21.11
C MET A 114 1.80 -2.43 -21.67
N GLU A 115 1.51 -2.06 -22.92
CA GLU A 115 2.09 -0.92 -23.62
C GLU A 115 1.85 0.41 -22.91
N ILE A 116 0.86 0.50 -22.00
CA ILE A 116 0.67 1.68 -21.14
C ILE A 116 1.95 2.04 -20.38
N LEU A 117 2.78 1.07 -20.01
CA LEU A 117 4.03 1.30 -19.27
C LEU A 117 5.06 2.04 -20.15
N SER A 118 5.25 1.59 -21.38
CA SER A 118 6.16 2.23 -22.34
C SER A 118 5.65 3.60 -22.77
N ILE A 119 4.33 3.70 -23.04
CA ILE A 119 3.67 4.97 -23.38
C ILE A 119 3.80 5.97 -22.23
N LEU A 120 3.64 5.52 -20.98
CA LEU A 120 3.81 6.37 -19.81
C LEU A 120 5.22 6.94 -19.73
N GLN A 121 6.27 6.11 -19.82
CA GLN A 121 7.64 6.61 -19.79
C GLN A 121 7.91 7.59 -20.96
N GLN A 122 7.42 7.28 -22.16
CA GLN A 122 7.56 8.18 -23.30
C GLN A 122 6.89 9.54 -23.03
N GLN A 123 5.66 9.55 -22.53
CA GLN A 123 4.96 10.81 -22.21
C GLN A 123 5.64 11.60 -21.07
N LEU A 124 6.34 10.93 -20.15
CA LEU A 124 7.20 11.61 -19.16
C LEU A 124 8.41 12.29 -19.82
N LEU A 125 9.03 11.65 -20.81
CA LEU A 125 10.15 12.22 -21.57
C LEU A 125 9.71 13.36 -22.50
N ASP A 126 8.53 13.23 -23.10
CA ASP A 126 7.93 14.24 -23.98
C ASP A 126 7.48 15.49 -23.21
N THR A 127 7.21 15.35 -21.91
CA THR A 127 6.89 16.49 -21.04
C THR A 127 8.18 17.15 -20.57
N GLU A 128 8.29 18.49 -20.67
CA GLU A 128 9.47 19.25 -20.28
C GLU A 128 9.36 19.80 -18.84
N PRO A 129 9.96 19.14 -17.83
CA PRO A 129 10.10 19.72 -16.52
C PRO A 129 11.09 20.87 -16.48
N GLN A 130 10.75 21.91 -15.71
CA GLN A 130 11.56 23.11 -15.59
C GLN A 130 12.99 22.77 -15.12
N GLY A 131 13.97 23.18 -15.92
CA GLY A 131 15.40 23.01 -15.59
C GLY A 131 16.00 21.67 -15.99
N CYS A 132 15.29 20.82 -16.74
CA CYS A 132 15.84 19.59 -17.31
C CYS A 132 16.12 19.78 -18.81
N GLN A 133 17.31 19.36 -19.25
CA GLN A 133 17.77 19.43 -20.65
C GLN A 133 17.96 18.05 -21.28
N THR A 134 18.25 17.04 -20.47
CA THR A 134 18.47 15.66 -20.94
C THR A 134 17.36 14.72 -20.47
N ASP A 135 17.18 13.59 -21.17
CA ASP A 135 16.23 12.55 -20.79
C ASP A 135 16.53 11.98 -19.39
N ASP A 136 17.81 11.82 -19.04
CA ASP A 136 18.23 11.39 -17.70
C ASP A 136 17.81 12.38 -16.61
N GLU A 137 17.95 13.69 -16.87
CA GLU A 137 17.50 14.73 -15.95
C GLU A 137 15.98 14.72 -15.79
N LYS A 138 15.23 14.55 -16.89
CA LYS A 138 13.78 14.42 -16.88
C LYS A 138 13.34 13.19 -16.08
N LEU A 139 13.93 12.03 -16.32
CA LEU A 139 13.61 10.80 -15.60
C LEU A 139 13.96 10.91 -14.12
N LYS A 140 15.07 11.55 -13.77
CA LYS A 140 15.41 11.83 -12.37
C LYS A 140 14.40 12.77 -11.70
N PHE A 141 13.95 13.81 -12.41
CA PHE A 141 12.90 14.70 -11.93
C PHE A 141 11.60 13.94 -11.67
N TRP A 142 11.12 13.17 -12.66
CA TRP A 142 9.89 12.41 -12.53
C TRP A 142 9.99 11.30 -11.48
N GLY A 143 11.11 10.60 -11.39
CA GLY A 143 11.36 9.59 -10.38
C GLY A 143 11.32 10.12 -8.94
N SER A 144 11.57 11.42 -8.74
CA SER A 144 11.42 12.07 -7.42
C SER A 144 9.97 12.35 -7.04
N LYS A 145 9.07 12.45 -8.03
CA LYS A 145 7.65 12.79 -7.86
C LYS A 145 6.72 11.58 -7.96
N LEU A 146 7.13 10.51 -8.63
CA LEU A 146 6.25 9.40 -9.02
C LEU A 146 6.58 8.11 -8.28
N ILE A 147 5.52 7.45 -7.81
CA ILE A 147 5.52 6.06 -7.36
C ILE A 147 4.73 5.27 -8.41
N ILE A 148 5.36 4.25 -9.01
CA ILE A 148 4.76 3.42 -10.05
C ILE A 148 4.14 2.19 -9.41
N GLY A 149 2.81 2.14 -9.33
CA GLY A 149 2.03 1.04 -8.78
C GLY A 149 1.73 -0.05 -9.82
N LEU A 150 2.21 -1.25 -9.57
CA LEU A 150 2.06 -2.43 -10.43
C LEU A 150 1.33 -3.54 -9.67
N TRP A 151 0.50 -4.35 -10.34
CA TRP A 151 -0.34 -5.34 -9.66
C TRP A 151 0.23 -6.76 -9.64
N ASN A 152 1.12 -7.09 -10.57
CA ASN A 152 1.51 -8.47 -10.78
C ASN A 152 2.95 -8.60 -11.32
N LEU A 153 3.46 -9.82 -11.28
CA LEU A 153 4.80 -10.14 -11.77
C LEU A 153 4.99 -9.79 -13.25
N PRO A 154 4.05 -10.09 -14.17
CA PRO A 154 4.20 -9.70 -15.57
C PRO A 154 4.42 -8.19 -15.78
N GLN A 155 3.68 -7.33 -15.09
CA GLN A 155 3.89 -5.88 -15.16
C GLN A 155 5.28 -5.49 -14.64
N TYR A 156 5.70 -6.05 -13.50
CA TYR A 156 7.04 -5.81 -12.97
C TYR A 156 8.13 -6.26 -13.94
N SER A 157 8.08 -7.51 -14.41
CA SER A 157 9.03 -8.05 -15.39
C SER A 157 9.07 -7.21 -16.65
N TYR A 158 7.92 -6.77 -17.17
CA TYR A 158 7.86 -5.88 -18.33
C TYR A 158 8.66 -4.60 -18.12
N THR A 159 8.60 -3.99 -16.93
CA THR A 159 9.42 -2.79 -16.64
C THR A 159 10.91 -3.09 -16.65
N VAL A 160 11.35 -4.25 -16.16
CA VAL A 160 12.77 -4.64 -16.15
C VAL A 160 13.24 -4.96 -17.57
N ASP A 161 12.50 -5.80 -18.29
CA ASP A 161 12.85 -6.28 -19.63
C ASP A 161 12.94 -5.15 -20.67
N HIS A 162 12.23 -4.03 -20.44
CA HIS A 162 12.18 -2.87 -21.33
C HIS A 162 12.89 -1.63 -20.77
N HIS A 163 13.67 -1.75 -19.69
CA HIS A 163 14.39 -0.63 -19.08
C HIS A 163 13.49 0.56 -18.72
N LEU A 164 12.31 0.28 -18.17
CA LEU A 164 11.33 1.27 -17.77
C LEU A 164 11.41 1.57 -16.28
N PHE A 165 11.33 2.86 -15.95
CA PHE A 165 11.28 3.38 -14.59
C PHE A 165 12.48 2.91 -13.74
N GLU A 166 13.66 2.83 -14.35
CA GLU A 166 14.91 2.58 -13.63
C GLU A 166 15.12 3.71 -12.61
N ASN A 167 15.48 3.36 -11.38
CA ASN A 167 15.62 4.23 -10.21
C ASN A 167 14.32 4.85 -9.65
N PHE A 168 13.16 4.64 -10.27
CA PHE A 168 11.89 5.11 -9.73
C PHE A 168 11.50 4.32 -8.47
N GLU A 169 10.54 4.85 -7.71
CA GLU A 169 9.88 4.07 -6.68
C GLU A 169 8.83 3.15 -7.32
N LYS A 170 9.19 1.88 -7.54
CA LYS A 170 8.24 0.84 -7.98
C LYS A 170 7.58 0.19 -6.76
N ALA A 171 6.25 0.16 -6.73
CA ALA A 171 5.46 -0.42 -5.66
C ALA A 171 4.49 -1.49 -6.17
N ILE A 172 4.45 -2.66 -5.50
CA ILE A 172 3.45 -3.69 -5.84
C ILE A 172 2.15 -3.45 -5.08
N ILE A 173 1.07 -3.17 -5.80
CA ILE A 173 -0.29 -3.10 -5.30
C ILE A 173 -0.88 -4.50 -5.33
N THR A 174 -1.30 -5.04 -4.18
CA THR A 174 -1.86 -6.40 -4.15
C THR A 174 -2.81 -6.62 -3.00
N PHE A 175 -3.61 -7.68 -3.14
CA PHE A 175 -4.45 -8.22 -2.07
C PHE A 175 -3.74 -9.30 -1.26
N SER A 176 -2.58 -9.79 -1.70
CA SER A 176 -1.96 -11.01 -1.17
C SER A 176 -0.53 -10.78 -0.74
N ILE A 177 -0.26 -11.02 0.55
CA ILE A 177 1.09 -11.03 1.11
C ILE A 177 1.99 -12.02 0.35
N GLY A 178 1.46 -13.21 0.03
CA GLY A 178 2.23 -14.23 -0.68
C GLY A 178 2.67 -13.76 -2.07
N GLU A 179 1.80 -13.06 -2.80
CA GLU A 179 2.16 -12.50 -4.11
C GLU A 179 3.18 -11.36 -3.97
N ALA A 180 3.00 -10.47 -2.98
CA ALA A 180 3.97 -9.43 -2.69
C ALA A 180 5.38 -10.02 -2.44
N LEU A 181 5.47 -11.05 -1.59
CA LEU A 181 6.75 -11.69 -1.25
C LEU A 181 7.37 -12.44 -2.43
N LYS A 182 6.56 -13.06 -3.30
CA LYS A 182 7.05 -13.71 -4.52
C LYS A 182 7.71 -12.69 -5.46
N ILE A 183 7.03 -11.57 -5.72
CA ILE A 183 7.55 -10.54 -6.63
C ILE A 183 8.76 -9.87 -5.99
N LEU A 184 8.73 -9.60 -4.68
CA LEU A 184 9.89 -9.07 -3.96
C LEU A 184 11.12 -9.98 -4.09
N LYS A 185 10.96 -11.30 -3.97
CA LYS A 185 12.06 -12.25 -4.17
C LYS A 185 12.66 -12.20 -5.57
N VAL A 186 11.81 -12.07 -6.60
CA VAL A 186 12.28 -11.88 -7.99
C VAL A 186 13.01 -10.54 -8.13
N SER A 187 12.49 -9.52 -7.46
CA SER A 187 13.03 -8.18 -7.49
C SER A 187 14.40 -8.06 -6.82
N ASP A 188 14.62 -8.74 -5.68
CA ASP A 188 15.90 -8.76 -4.97
C ASP A 188 17.05 -9.38 -5.79
N GLN A 189 16.74 -10.08 -6.89
CA GLN A 189 17.71 -10.64 -7.83
C GLN A 189 18.06 -9.68 -8.97
N GLN A 190 17.36 -8.55 -9.10
CA GLN A 190 17.59 -7.55 -10.14
C GLN A 190 18.64 -6.52 -9.71
N ASP A 191 19.12 -5.75 -10.69
CA ASP A 191 19.97 -4.57 -10.46
C ASP A 191 19.30 -3.62 -9.44
N PRO A 192 20.04 -3.00 -8.51
CA PRO A 192 19.52 -2.04 -7.55
C PRO A 192 18.60 -0.95 -8.15
N LYS A 193 18.84 -0.52 -9.40
CA LYS A 193 17.99 0.47 -10.08
C LYS A 193 16.57 -0.06 -10.38
N ASP A 194 16.40 -1.37 -10.45
CA ASP A 194 15.14 -2.03 -10.76
C ASP A 194 14.41 -2.63 -9.55
N GLN A 195 15.08 -2.68 -8.40
CA GLN A 195 14.51 -3.26 -7.20
C GLN A 195 13.24 -2.52 -6.74
N LEU A 196 12.27 -3.29 -6.27
CA LEU A 196 11.05 -2.79 -5.66
C LEU A 196 11.39 -2.00 -4.41
N LYS A 197 10.78 -0.81 -4.32
CA LYS A 197 10.93 0.10 -3.19
C LYS A 197 9.67 0.16 -2.33
N GLY A 198 8.54 -0.40 -2.82
CA GLY A 198 7.27 -0.37 -2.10
C GLY A 198 6.44 -1.65 -2.24
N ILE A 199 5.65 -1.93 -1.21
CA ILE A 199 4.52 -2.87 -1.25
C ILE A 199 3.30 -2.13 -0.73
N SER A 200 2.20 -2.17 -1.47
CA SER A 200 0.93 -1.55 -1.13
C SER A 200 -0.13 -2.64 -0.97
N LEU A 201 -0.56 -2.91 0.27
CA LEU A 201 -1.42 -4.05 0.60
C LEU A 201 -2.81 -3.61 1.07
N LEU A 202 -3.85 -4.35 0.65
CA LEU A 202 -5.20 -4.15 1.15
C LEU A 202 -5.24 -4.30 2.69
N HIS A 203 -5.83 -3.33 3.37
CA HIS A 203 -6.25 -3.34 4.76
C HIS A 203 -7.72 -3.77 4.79
N VAL A 204 -8.01 -4.84 5.54
CA VAL A 204 -9.39 -5.25 5.81
C VAL A 204 -9.70 -4.86 7.24
N ALA A 205 -10.65 -3.93 7.40
CA ALA A 205 -11.09 -3.40 8.68
C ALA A 205 -11.32 -4.52 9.69
N THR A 206 -10.77 -4.38 10.89
CA THR A 206 -10.87 -5.40 11.94
C THR A 206 -12.20 -5.33 12.71
N TRP A 207 -13.01 -4.30 12.49
CA TRP A 207 -14.16 -3.95 13.34
C TRP A 207 -15.51 -3.82 12.63
N ASP A 208 -15.58 -4.04 11.31
CA ASP A 208 -16.85 -3.92 10.59
C ASP A 208 -17.79 -5.12 10.89
N LYS A 209 -18.88 -4.84 11.62
CA LYS A 209 -19.96 -5.81 11.90
C LYS A 209 -20.76 -6.17 10.64
N GLY A 210 -20.70 -5.34 9.58
CA GLY A 210 -21.37 -5.54 8.30
C GLY A 210 -20.68 -6.54 7.36
N LEU A 211 -19.39 -6.84 7.60
CA LEU A 211 -18.60 -7.77 6.77
C LEU A 211 -19.09 -9.22 6.82
N PHE A 212 -19.96 -9.56 7.78
CA PHE A 212 -20.59 -10.88 7.89
C PHE A 212 -21.91 -11.01 7.12
N LYS A 213 -22.46 -9.92 6.57
CA LYS A 213 -23.81 -9.95 5.96
C LYS A 213 -23.83 -10.27 4.47
N ASN A 214 -22.74 -10.06 3.72
CA ASN A 214 -22.69 -10.28 2.27
C ASN A 214 -21.33 -10.87 1.82
N ILE A 215 -21.01 -12.09 2.22
CA ILE A 215 -19.76 -12.74 1.80
C ILE A 215 -20.00 -13.57 0.52
N GLY A 216 -19.84 -12.93 -0.64
CA GLY A 216 -19.51 -13.65 -1.87
C GLY A 216 -18.07 -14.19 -1.85
N SER A 217 -17.71 -15.03 -2.81
CA SER A 217 -16.38 -15.68 -2.91
C SER A 217 -15.19 -14.70 -2.86
N MET A 218 -15.36 -13.49 -3.40
CA MET A 218 -14.33 -12.44 -3.45
C MET A 218 -14.06 -11.80 -2.07
N GLY A 219 -15.08 -11.66 -1.22
CA GLY A 219 -14.91 -11.14 0.15
C GLY A 219 -14.18 -12.12 1.07
N LEU A 220 -14.37 -13.42 0.85
CA LEU A 220 -13.65 -14.46 1.61
C LEU A 220 -12.17 -14.54 1.21
N TYR A 221 -11.86 -14.39 -0.08
CA TYR A 221 -10.50 -14.32 -0.60
C TYR A 221 -9.75 -13.09 -0.06
N GLN A 222 -10.35 -11.90 -0.17
CA GLN A 222 -9.76 -10.66 0.37
C GLN A 222 -9.49 -10.78 1.87
N LYS A 223 -10.41 -11.35 2.66
CA LYS A 223 -10.21 -11.58 4.10
C LYS A 223 -9.03 -12.51 4.42
N ASN A 224 -8.81 -13.55 3.62
CA ASN A 224 -7.74 -14.51 3.88
C ASN A 224 -6.37 -14.01 3.41
N HIS A 225 -6.32 -13.14 2.40
CA HIS A 225 -5.07 -12.75 1.74
C HIS A 225 -4.56 -11.34 2.10
N ALA A 226 -5.44 -10.44 2.52
CA ALA A 226 -5.09 -9.05 2.86
C ALA A 226 -4.33 -8.91 4.19
N ALA A 227 -3.92 -7.67 4.50
CA ALA A 227 -3.36 -7.23 5.78
C ALA A 227 -4.46 -7.31 6.85
N VAL A 228 -4.82 -8.53 7.22
CA VAL A 228 -5.94 -8.81 8.12
C VAL A 228 -5.36 -9.21 9.45
N SER A 229 -5.58 -8.39 10.47
CA SER A 229 -5.23 -8.59 11.89
C SER A 229 -3.81 -8.19 12.32
N PRO A 230 -3.64 -7.81 13.61
CA PRO A 230 -2.35 -7.51 14.24
C PRO A 230 -1.24 -8.53 13.97
N LEU A 231 -1.58 -9.83 13.91
CA LEU A 231 -0.60 -10.91 13.72
C LEU A 231 0.04 -10.89 12.32
N LYS A 232 -0.72 -10.52 11.29
CA LYS A 232 -0.19 -10.40 9.92
C LYS A 232 0.68 -9.15 9.77
N TYR A 233 0.28 -8.03 10.37
CA TYR A 233 1.12 -6.82 10.43
C TYR A 233 2.44 -7.10 11.15
N PHE A 234 2.38 -7.84 12.26
CA PHE A 234 3.57 -8.30 12.95
C PHE A 234 4.47 -9.13 12.03
N PHE A 235 3.92 -10.13 11.34
CA PHE A 235 4.69 -10.95 10.40
C PHE A 235 5.35 -10.10 9.30
N LEU A 236 4.59 -9.18 8.69
CA LEU A 236 5.07 -8.28 7.63
C LEU A 236 6.26 -7.43 8.09
N ASN A 237 6.26 -6.95 9.33
CA ASN A 237 7.38 -6.21 9.91
C ASN A 237 8.71 -7.00 9.94
N TYR A 238 8.67 -8.34 9.92
CA TYR A 238 9.88 -9.17 9.90
C TYR A 238 10.26 -9.69 8.52
N VAL A 239 9.29 -9.87 7.62
CA VAL A 239 9.55 -10.46 6.29
C VAL A 239 9.74 -9.42 5.20
N VAL A 240 9.19 -8.23 5.36
CA VAL A 240 9.44 -7.11 4.45
C VAL A 240 10.77 -6.47 4.86
N PRO A 241 11.78 -6.43 3.98
CA PRO A 241 13.06 -5.80 4.26
C PRO A 241 12.87 -4.34 4.66
N GLN A 242 13.68 -3.84 5.60
CA GLN A 242 13.59 -2.45 6.07
C GLN A 242 13.74 -1.40 4.94
N LYS A 243 14.41 -1.76 3.83
CA LYS A 243 14.55 -0.91 2.64
C LYS A 243 13.26 -0.75 1.81
N VAL A 244 12.25 -1.60 2.02
CA VAL A 244 10.99 -1.61 1.27
C VAL A 244 9.91 -0.91 2.08
N LYS A 245 9.36 0.17 1.51
CA LYS A 245 8.25 0.90 2.10
C LYS A 245 6.98 0.06 2.09
N PHE A 246 6.23 0.13 3.18
CA PHE A 246 4.97 -0.59 3.30
C PHE A 246 3.79 0.38 3.37
N TYR A 247 2.93 0.33 2.35
CA TYR A 247 1.72 1.13 2.22
C TYR A 247 0.47 0.29 2.49
N VAL A 248 -0.57 0.91 3.04
CA VAL A 248 -1.84 0.24 3.36
C VAL A 248 -3.03 0.98 2.75
N TRP A 249 -3.94 0.26 2.10
CA TRP A 249 -5.10 0.84 1.42
C TRP A 249 -6.34 -0.04 1.60
N THR A 250 -7.58 0.42 1.57
CA THR A 250 -8.00 1.80 1.79
C THR A 250 -8.46 1.92 3.24
N VAL A 251 -7.85 2.82 4.01
CA VAL A 251 -8.14 3.00 5.44
C VAL A 251 -9.00 4.24 5.62
N ASN A 252 -10.30 4.03 5.88
CA ASN A 252 -11.29 5.12 5.96
C ASN A 252 -11.89 5.32 7.35
N ASN A 253 -11.82 4.31 8.23
CA ASN A 253 -12.32 4.41 9.59
C ASN A 253 -11.26 5.04 10.51
N SER A 254 -11.65 6.01 11.34
CA SER A 254 -10.74 6.68 12.28
C SER A 254 -9.98 5.71 13.19
N ALA A 255 -10.64 4.68 13.72
CA ALA A 255 -9.99 3.72 14.61
C ALA A 255 -8.96 2.87 13.87
N ASP A 256 -9.21 2.52 12.60
CA ASP A 256 -8.24 1.83 11.76
C ASP A 256 -7.07 2.75 11.36
N MET A 257 -7.32 4.06 11.16
CA MET A 257 -6.25 5.05 10.96
C MET A 257 -5.35 5.13 12.20
N ASP A 258 -5.92 5.32 13.40
CA ASP A 258 -5.19 5.34 14.66
C ASP A 258 -4.41 4.04 14.85
N TRP A 259 -5.04 2.91 14.50
CA TRP A 259 -4.40 1.60 14.53
C TRP A 259 -3.17 1.55 13.62
N CYS A 260 -3.29 1.93 12.34
CA CYS A 260 -2.19 1.95 11.40
C CYS A 260 -1.07 2.91 11.83
N LEU A 261 -1.40 4.09 12.34
CA LEU A 261 -0.41 5.07 12.81
C LEU A 261 0.43 4.58 13.99
N ASN A 262 -0.05 3.59 14.75
CA ASN A 262 0.71 2.96 15.82
C ASN A 262 1.79 1.98 15.32
N PHE A 263 1.89 1.71 14.02
CA PHE A 263 2.92 0.83 13.45
C PHE A 263 3.98 1.65 12.71
N PRO A 264 5.18 1.85 13.30
CA PRO A 264 6.20 2.74 12.74
C PRO A 264 6.74 2.29 11.37
N PHE A 265 6.59 1.00 11.02
CA PHE A 265 7.01 0.47 9.72
C PHE A 265 6.04 0.77 8.57
N ILE A 266 4.81 1.25 8.86
CA ILE A 266 3.87 1.66 7.82
C ILE A 266 4.36 3.01 7.28
N ALA A 267 4.86 2.98 6.04
CA ALA A 267 5.41 4.12 5.36
C ALA A 267 4.34 5.10 4.87
N GLY A 268 3.11 4.64 4.63
CA GLY A 268 1.99 5.51 4.24
C GLY A 268 0.63 4.83 4.30
N ILE A 269 -0.40 5.64 4.47
CA ILE A 269 -1.79 5.21 4.60
C ILE A 269 -2.60 5.85 3.49
N ILE A 270 -3.30 5.02 2.72
CA ILE A 270 -4.13 5.41 1.58
C ILE A 270 -5.58 5.45 2.03
N GLY A 271 -6.23 6.60 1.92
CA GLY A 271 -7.60 6.82 2.41
C GLY A 271 -8.36 7.90 1.64
N ASP A 272 -9.68 7.90 1.81
CA ASP A 272 -10.60 8.80 1.08
C ASP A 272 -10.80 10.15 1.80
N ASN A 273 -10.35 10.25 3.05
CA ASN A 273 -10.48 11.42 3.93
C ASN A 273 -9.06 11.91 4.35
N PRO A 274 -8.32 12.55 3.43
CA PRO A 274 -6.96 13.02 3.71
C PRO A 274 -6.90 14.07 4.83
N ASP A 275 -7.95 14.86 5.02
CA ASP A 275 -8.10 15.82 6.11
C ASP A 275 -8.01 15.18 7.50
N ILE A 276 -8.82 14.14 7.72
CA ILE A 276 -8.85 13.40 8.99
C ILE A 276 -7.50 12.70 9.21
N LEU A 277 -6.94 12.10 8.16
CA LEU A 277 -5.67 11.39 8.26
C LEU A 277 -4.50 12.34 8.54
N ALA A 278 -4.46 13.50 7.87
CA ALA A 278 -3.43 14.52 8.09
C ALA A 278 -3.48 15.10 9.49
N GLU A 279 -4.67 15.37 10.03
CA GLU A 279 -4.83 15.82 11.42
C GLU A 279 -4.24 14.79 12.40
N LYS A 280 -4.55 13.51 12.22
CA LYS A 280 -4.01 12.44 13.08
C LYS A 280 -2.51 12.28 12.97
N VAL A 281 -1.95 12.38 11.77
CA VAL A 281 -0.49 12.35 11.55
C VAL A 281 0.17 13.54 12.26
N LYS A 282 -0.42 14.74 12.17
CA LYS A 282 0.08 15.93 12.85
C LYS A 282 0.07 15.79 14.38
N VAL A 283 -1.04 15.31 14.95
CA VAL A 283 -1.12 15.05 16.40
C VAL A 283 -0.05 14.05 16.84
N LEU A 284 0.18 13.01 16.04
CA LEU A 284 1.24 12.03 16.34
C LEU A 284 2.64 12.66 16.27
N SER A 285 2.92 13.58 15.34
CA SER A 285 4.23 14.25 15.26
C SER A 285 4.49 15.18 16.44
N ASP A 286 3.46 15.86 16.94
CA ASP A 286 3.58 16.83 18.03
C ASP A 286 3.85 16.14 19.39
N VAL A 287 3.49 14.86 19.52
CA VAL A 287 3.64 14.07 20.76
C VAL A 287 4.83 13.11 20.71
N ALA A 288 5.46 12.92 19.54
CA ALA A 288 6.55 11.98 19.39
C ALA A 288 7.81 12.46 20.13
N PRO A 289 8.33 11.73 21.13
CA PRO A 289 9.62 12.06 21.74
C PRO A 289 10.76 11.91 20.73
N GLU A 290 11.89 12.57 21.02
CA GLU A 290 13.14 12.56 20.23
C GLU A 290 13.51 11.16 19.71
N PRO A 291 14.20 11.07 18.55
CA PRO A 291 14.41 9.82 17.84
C PRO A 291 15.18 8.81 18.70
N VAL A 292 14.45 7.84 19.25
CA VAL A 292 14.99 6.60 19.81
C VAL A 292 15.09 5.58 18.68
N ASP A 293 16.16 4.78 18.69
CA ASP A 293 16.42 3.68 17.75
C ASP A 293 15.15 2.88 17.42
N ASP A 294 14.89 2.71 16.12
CA ASP A 294 13.65 2.17 15.58
C ASP A 294 13.41 0.73 16.07
N ASP A 295 14.48 -0.04 16.30
CA ASP A 295 14.42 -1.39 16.88
C ASP A 295 13.96 -1.39 18.34
N GLN A 296 14.38 -0.41 19.13
CA GLN A 296 13.99 -0.26 20.53
C GLN A 296 12.54 0.22 20.66
N ARG A 297 12.10 1.14 19.79
CA ARG A 297 10.68 1.58 19.71
C ARG A 297 9.77 0.41 19.32
N ARG A 298 10.20 -0.43 18.36
CA ARG A 298 9.48 -1.65 17.94
C ARG A 298 9.37 -2.67 19.10
N LEU A 299 10.44 -2.85 19.88
CA LEU A 299 10.46 -3.78 21.02
C LEU A 299 9.60 -3.31 22.20
N GLU A 300 9.67 -2.03 22.58
CA GLU A 300 8.83 -1.50 23.66
C GLU A 300 7.34 -1.45 23.26
N TYR A 301 7.05 -1.14 21.99
CA TYR A 301 5.71 -1.27 21.44
C TYR A 301 5.21 -2.73 21.50
N PHE A 302 6.05 -3.70 21.12
CA PHE A 302 5.75 -5.13 21.21
C PHE A 302 5.40 -5.55 22.65
N LYS A 303 6.21 -5.16 23.64
CA LYS A 303 5.96 -5.43 25.06
C LYS A 303 4.62 -4.83 25.51
N SER A 304 4.33 -3.59 25.12
CA SER A 304 3.09 -2.88 25.50
C SER A 304 1.82 -3.50 24.91
N LYS A 305 1.85 -3.99 23.65
CA LYS A 305 0.68 -4.57 22.98
C LYS A 305 0.47 -6.04 23.28
N LEU A 306 1.53 -6.81 23.56
CA LEU A 306 1.39 -8.15 24.17
C LEU A 306 0.70 -8.07 25.52
N ALA A 307 1.03 -7.06 26.33
CA ALA A 307 0.32 -6.80 27.59
C ALA A 307 -1.16 -6.43 27.36
N MET A 308 -1.49 -5.74 26.27
CA MET A 308 -2.88 -5.43 25.89
C MET A 308 -3.66 -6.68 25.44
N LEU A 309 -3.05 -7.58 24.67
CA LEU A 309 -3.63 -8.90 24.33
C LEU A 309 -3.85 -9.77 25.57
N TYR A 310 -2.99 -9.62 26.58
CA TYR A 310 -3.12 -10.28 27.88
C TYR A 310 -4.26 -9.72 28.73
N LYS A 311 -4.60 -8.42 28.55
CA LYS A 311 -5.68 -7.71 29.26
C LYS A 311 -7.07 -7.88 28.64
N LEU A 312 -7.18 -8.42 27.41
CA LEU A 312 -8.47 -8.81 26.85
C LEU A 312 -9.08 -9.93 27.70
N ARG A 313 -10.23 -9.61 28.32
CA ARG A 313 -10.85 -10.37 29.42
C ARG A 313 -10.96 -11.89 29.15
N PRO A 314 -10.70 -12.75 30.16
CA PRO A 314 -10.71 -14.22 30.06
C PRO A 314 -12.02 -14.90 29.62
N TRP A 315 -13.13 -14.17 29.50
CA TRP A 315 -14.45 -14.77 29.29
C TRP A 315 -14.70 -15.25 27.86
N PHE A 316 -13.95 -14.74 26.88
CA PHE A 316 -14.04 -15.19 25.47
C PHE A 316 -13.37 -16.56 25.21
N PHE A 317 -12.63 -17.09 26.18
CA PHE A 317 -11.80 -18.30 26.01
C PHE A 317 -12.26 -19.52 26.80
N THR A 318 -13.47 -19.52 27.36
CA THR A 318 -13.97 -20.61 28.21
C THR A 318 -14.32 -21.92 27.49
N LYS A 319 -14.08 -22.04 26.17
CA LYS A 319 -14.19 -23.33 25.46
C LYS A 319 -12.98 -23.79 24.65
N LEU A 320 -11.78 -23.21 24.81
CA LEU A 320 -10.60 -23.78 24.15
C LEU A 320 -9.31 -23.62 24.97
N ALA A 321 -9.13 -24.48 25.96
CA ALA A 321 -7.85 -24.69 26.65
C ALA A 321 -6.70 -25.03 25.66
N ILE A 322 -7.04 -25.62 24.51
CA ILE A 322 -6.13 -25.95 23.42
C ILE A 322 -5.56 -24.69 22.73
N ARG A 323 -6.35 -23.62 22.55
CA ARG A 323 -5.86 -22.36 21.96
C ARG A 323 -4.96 -21.58 22.92
N ARG A 324 -5.21 -21.68 24.22
CA ARG A 324 -4.33 -21.10 25.26
C ARG A 324 -2.96 -21.78 25.28
N MET A 325 -2.92 -23.11 25.11
CA MET A 325 -1.67 -23.86 24.95
C MET A 325 -0.94 -23.56 23.63
N LEU A 326 -1.66 -23.51 22.51
CA LEU A 326 -1.08 -23.12 21.21
C LEU A 326 -0.51 -21.70 21.24
N PHE A 327 -1.21 -20.77 21.88
CA PHE A 327 -0.72 -19.40 22.07
C PHE A 327 0.52 -19.34 22.97
N LEU A 328 0.55 -20.10 24.07
CA LEU A 328 1.75 -20.20 24.92
C LEU A 328 2.92 -20.87 24.20
N ARG A 329 2.65 -21.84 23.32
CA ARG A 329 3.67 -22.49 22.47
C ARG A 329 4.20 -21.54 21.40
N LEU A 330 3.34 -20.76 20.74
CA LEU A 330 3.71 -19.71 19.80
C LEU A 330 4.48 -18.58 20.49
N TYR A 331 4.05 -18.16 21.68
CA TYR A 331 4.76 -17.18 22.52
C TYR A 331 6.17 -17.66 22.88
N LYS A 332 6.31 -18.92 23.30
CA LYS A 332 7.63 -19.54 23.56
C LYS A 332 8.46 -19.69 22.29
N LEU A 333 7.86 -19.98 21.14
CA LEU A 333 8.54 -20.06 19.85
C LEU A 333 9.03 -18.68 19.38
N CYS A 334 8.23 -17.63 19.56
CA CYS A 334 8.63 -16.25 19.29
C CYS A 334 9.78 -15.80 20.20
N LEU A 335 9.72 -16.11 21.50
CA LEU A 335 10.82 -15.87 22.44
C LEU A 335 12.07 -16.69 22.08
N PHE A 336 11.92 -17.91 21.58
CA PHE A 336 13.00 -18.80 21.14
C PHE A 336 13.71 -18.30 19.87
N ILE A 337 12.95 -17.87 18.85
CA ILE A 337 13.50 -17.25 17.63
C ILE A 337 14.27 -15.98 17.99
N PHE A 338 13.78 -15.24 19.00
CA PHE A 338 14.43 -14.04 19.50
C PHE A 338 15.69 -14.34 20.32
N SER A 339 15.68 -15.37 21.16
CA SER A 339 16.87 -15.83 21.90
C SER A 339 17.90 -16.52 21.01
N TRP A 340 17.53 -16.99 19.82
CA TRP A 340 18.48 -17.59 18.87
C TRP A 340 19.33 -16.53 18.16
N LYS A 341 18.81 -15.30 18.03
CA LYS A 341 19.55 -14.13 17.52
C LYS A 341 20.47 -13.47 18.57
N LEU A 342 20.24 -13.78 19.85
CA LEU A 342 21.09 -13.38 20.98
C LEU A 342 21.83 -14.63 21.47
N GLN A 343 22.98 -14.95 20.88
CA GLN A 343 23.78 -16.12 21.27
C GLN A 343 24.13 -16.10 22.77
N GLU A 344 23.38 -16.81 23.62
CA GLU A 344 23.82 -17.41 24.89
C GLU A 344 22.62 -18.15 25.56
N VAL A 345 22.38 -19.45 25.29
CA VAL A 345 21.57 -20.28 26.22
C VAL A 345 22.04 -21.75 26.27
N ASN A 346 22.24 -22.20 27.51
CA ASN A 346 22.78 -23.47 28.01
C ASN A 346 22.18 -24.79 27.46
N VAL A 347 23.01 -25.84 27.46
CA VAL A 347 22.77 -27.19 26.90
C VAL A 347 21.54 -27.92 27.47
N LEU A 348 21.16 -27.67 28.73
CA LEU A 348 19.97 -28.28 29.35
C LEU A 348 18.63 -27.86 28.68
N TRP A 349 18.59 -26.70 28.02
CA TRP A 349 17.39 -26.26 27.31
C TRP A 349 17.14 -27.03 26.01
N ARG A 350 18.18 -27.54 25.35
CA ARG A 350 18.06 -28.29 24.08
C ARG A 350 17.31 -29.62 24.25
N TRP A 351 17.45 -30.27 25.42
CA TRP A 351 16.83 -31.57 25.69
C TRP A 351 15.31 -31.48 25.92
N ASN A 352 14.86 -30.44 26.63
CA ASN A 352 13.43 -30.17 26.83
C ASN A 352 12.72 -29.71 25.54
N VAL A 353 13.46 -29.14 24.58
CA VAL A 353 12.95 -28.68 23.27
C VAL A 353 12.68 -29.84 22.32
N GLY A 354 13.52 -30.88 22.31
CA GLY A 354 13.28 -32.09 21.52
C GLY A 354 11.97 -32.78 21.91
N LYS A 355 11.67 -32.82 23.22
CA LYS A 355 10.41 -33.35 23.75
C LYS A 355 9.20 -32.48 23.35
N LEU A 356 9.36 -31.15 23.34
CA LEU A 356 8.29 -30.22 22.97
C LEU A 356 7.93 -30.28 21.47
N LEU A 357 8.92 -30.46 20.60
CA LEU A 357 8.73 -30.65 19.15
C LEU A 357 8.09 -32.01 18.84
N PHE A 358 8.49 -33.06 19.56
CA PHE A 358 7.87 -34.38 19.47
C PHE A 358 6.39 -34.34 19.86
N ASP A 359 6.07 -33.72 21.01
CA ASP A 359 4.69 -33.57 21.49
C ASP A 359 3.84 -32.65 20.59
N PHE A 360 4.47 -31.70 19.89
CA PHE A 360 3.81 -30.87 18.88
C PHE A 360 3.47 -31.71 17.63
N ASN A 361 4.46 -32.40 17.05
CA ASN A 361 4.24 -33.24 15.86
C ASN A 361 3.18 -34.32 16.08
N LYS A 362 3.16 -34.93 17.27
CA LYS A 362 2.13 -35.90 17.66
C LYS A 362 0.73 -35.28 17.77
N ALA A 363 0.63 -34.01 18.22
CA ALA A 363 -0.65 -33.31 18.38
C ALA A 363 -1.23 -32.77 17.06
N VAL A 364 -0.40 -32.60 16.02
CA VAL A 364 -0.83 -32.20 14.66
C VAL A 364 -0.75 -33.34 13.63
N GLY A 365 -0.45 -34.57 14.06
CA GLY A 365 -0.50 -35.78 13.23
C GLY A 365 0.62 -35.90 12.19
N LEU A 366 1.76 -35.26 12.44
CA LEU A 366 2.92 -35.27 11.53
C LEU A 366 3.93 -36.38 11.84
N VAL A 367 3.82 -37.04 13.00
CA VAL A 367 4.57 -38.24 13.42
C VAL A 367 3.67 -39.14 14.26
#